data_AF-A0A4W5PUI4-F1
#
_entry.id   AF-A0A4W5PUI4-F1
#
_cell.length_a   1.000
_cell.length_b   1.000
_cell.length_c   1.000
_cell.angle_alpha   90.00
_cell.angle_beta   90.00
_cell.angle_gamma   90.00
#
_symmetry.space_group_name_H-M   'P 1'
#
loop_
_entity.id
_entity.type
_entity.pdbx_description
1 polymer ?
#
loop_
_entity_poly.entity_id
_entity_poly.type
_entity_poly.pdbx_seq_one_letter_code
_entity_poly.pdbx_strand_id
1 'polypeptide(L)'
;MASPVPSVSELVAEARRVFEQSFGGDGPQVAVCAPGRVNLIGEHIDYNQGFVLPMALPMVTVVVGSRTSGQSASIITAAKDVEEPRRVDFDLPNDKAPLSPGKPSWANYVKGVVQHYRGEWKTIPHVSHHESC
;
A
#
# COMPACT_ATOMS: atom_id res chain seq x y z
N MET A 1 -22.76 -7.09 -16.89
CA MET A 1 -21.82 -8.19 -16.56
C MET A 1 -20.81 -7.59 -15.59
N ALA A 2 -20.65 -8.15 -14.39
CA ALA A 2 -19.63 -7.67 -13.47
C ALA A 2 -18.24 -7.99 -14.05
N SER A 3 -17.32 -7.03 -14.02
CA SER A 3 -15.93 -7.29 -14.41
C SER A 3 -15.31 -8.32 -13.47
N PRO A 4 -14.52 -9.28 -13.97
CA PRO A 4 -13.84 -10.25 -13.13
C PRO A 4 -12.90 -9.53 -12.15
N VAL A 5 -12.94 -9.94 -10.88
CA VAL A 5 -12.02 -9.44 -9.85
C VAL A 5 -10.73 -10.27 -9.93
N PRO A 6 -9.55 -9.65 -10.14
CA PRO A 6 -8.29 -10.37 -10.14
C PRO A 6 -8.02 -11.06 -8.79
N SER A 7 -7.42 -12.23 -8.82
CA SER A 7 -6.95 -12.90 -7.62
C SER A 7 -5.77 -12.16 -6.99
N VAL A 8 -5.55 -12.37 -5.69
CA VAL A 8 -4.40 -11.79 -4.97
C VAL A 8 -3.08 -12.20 -5.62
N SER A 9 -2.95 -13.45 -6.05
CA SER A 9 -1.73 -13.96 -6.71
C SER A 9 -1.45 -13.26 -8.03
N GLU A 10 -2.47 -12.98 -8.85
CA GLU A 10 -2.33 -12.20 -10.09
C GLU A 10 -1.88 -10.77 -9.80
N LEU A 11 -2.46 -10.13 -8.78
CA LEU A 11 -2.07 -8.76 -8.37
C LEU A 11 -0.64 -8.71 -7.84
N VAL A 12 -0.23 -9.70 -7.04
CA VAL A 12 1.16 -9.81 -6.54
C VAL A 12 2.14 -10.03 -7.69
N ALA A 13 1.81 -10.90 -8.65
CA ALA A 13 2.65 -11.14 -9.82
C ALA A 13 2.83 -9.87 -10.67
N GLU A 14 1.75 -9.12 -10.91
CA GLU A 14 1.80 -7.85 -11.63
C GLU A 14 2.62 -6.81 -10.86
N ALA A 15 2.41 -6.68 -9.55
CA ALA A 15 3.16 -5.74 -8.71
C ALA A 15 4.66 -6.06 -8.67
N ARG A 16 5.04 -7.35 -8.58
CA ARG A 16 6.43 -7.81 -8.65
C ARG A 16 7.08 -7.43 -9.98
N ARG A 17 6.39 -7.67 -11.10
CA ARG A 17 6.86 -7.30 -12.44
C ARG A 17 7.11 -5.80 -12.56
N VAL A 18 6.18 -4.96 -12.08
CA VAL A 18 6.33 -3.49 -12.11
C VAL A 18 7.48 -3.05 -11.21
N PHE A 19 7.65 -3.68 -10.05
CA PHE A 19 8.76 -3.39 -9.13
C PHE A 19 10.12 -3.69 -9.80
N GLU A 20 10.29 -4.89 -10.35
CA GLU A 20 11.53 -5.30 -11.03
C GLU A 20 11.86 -4.39 -12.22
N GLN A 21 10.86 -4.03 -13.04
CA GLN A 21 11.04 -3.12 -14.17
C GLN A 21 11.45 -1.70 -13.75
N SER A 22 11.00 -1.24 -12.58
CA SER A 22 11.18 0.15 -12.16
C SER A 22 12.36 0.37 -11.21
N PHE A 23 12.74 -0.66 -10.45
CA PHE A 23 13.76 -0.58 -9.41
C PHE A 23 14.94 -1.55 -9.64
N GLY A 24 14.80 -2.56 -10.49
CA GLY A 24 15.81 -3.60 -10.71
C GLY A 24 16.07 -4.48 -9.48
N GLY A 25 17.22 -5.17 -9.48
CA GLY A 25 17.69 -5.99 -8.35
C GLY A 25 17.06 -7.38 -8.24
N ASP A 26 17.21 -8.01 -7.07
CA ASP A 26 16.76 -9.39 -6.77
C ASP A 26 15.24 -9.52 -6.54
N GLY A 27 14.45 -8.52 -6.98
CA GLY A 27 13.00 -8.44 -6.74
C GLY A 27 12.61 -7.91 -5.34
N PRO A 28 11.30 -7.81 -5.04
CA PRO A 28 10.83 -7.29 -3.77
C PRO A 28 10.99 -8.30 -2.63
N GLN A 29 11.45 -7.82 -1.47
CA GLN A 29 11.65 -8.61 -0.25
C GLN A 29 10.34 -8.93 0.48
N VAL A 30 9.31 -8.10 0.31
CA VAL A 30 8.00 -8.28 0.94
C VAL A 30 6.87 -8.09 -0.07
N ALA A 31 5.76 -8.78 0.19
CA ALA A 31 4.47 -8.58 -0.44
C ALA A 31 3.38 -8.59 0.64
N VAL A 32 2.52 -7.58 0.63
CA VAL A 32 1.42 -7.43 1.59
C VAL A 32 0.14 -7.04 0.84
N CYS A 33 -1.01 -7.39 1.40
CA CYS A 33 -2.30 -7.03 0.83
C CYS A 33 -3.28 -6.55 1.92
N ALA A 34 -4.18 -5.64 1.56
CA ALA A 34 -5.28 -5.20 2.40
C ALA A 34 -6.58 -5.14 1.59
N PRO A 35 -7.70 -5.70 2.08
CA PRO A 35 -8.97 -5.68 1.36
C PRO A 35 -9.66 -4.32 1.47
N GLY A 36 -10.41 -3.97 0.43
CA GLY A 36 -11.49 -3.00 0.55
C GLY A 36 -12.61 -3.55 1.44
N ARG A 37 -13.55 -2.70 1.83
CA ARG A 37 -14.71 -3.10 2.63
C ARG A 37 -16.00 -2.54 2.09
N VAL A 38 -17.09 -3.20 2.44
CA VAL A 38 -18.45 -2.66 2.37
C VAL A 38 -19.06 -2.71 3.76
N ASN A 39 -19.90 -1.74 4.09
CA ASN A 39 -20.70 -1.80 5.31
C ASN A 39 -22.06 -2.41 4.97
N LEU A 40 -22.44 -3.46 5.68
CA LEU A 40 -23.75 -4.10 5.49
C LEU A 40 -24.85 -3.32 6.22
N ILE A 41 -24.53 -2.80 7.41
CA ILE A 41 -25.38 -1.93 8.21
C ILE A 41 -24.52 -1.06 9.15
N GLY A 42 -25.07 0.08 9.55
CA GLY A 42 -24.42 1.01 10.48
C GLY A 42 -23.70 2.19 9.80
N GLU A 43 -24.22 2.67 8.67
CA GLU A 43 -23.70 3.91 8.07
C GLU A 43 -23.92 5.11 9.00
N HIS A 44 -22.92 6.00 9.07
CA HIS A 44 -22.98 7.27 9.80
C HIS A 44 -23.22 7.20 11.32
N ILE A 45 -23.02 6.02 11.94
CA ILE A 45 -23.11 5.86 13.40
C ILE A 45 -21.79 5.48 14.04
N ASP A 46 -20.76 5.19 13.25
CA ASP A 46 -19.41 4.90 13.72
C ASP A 46 -18.80 6.08 14.50
N TYR A 47 -18.92 7.30 13.97
CA TYR A 47 -18.47 8.51 14.68
C TYR A 47 -19.31 8.88 15.91
N ASN A 48 -20.48 8.26 16.07
CA ASN A 48 -21.36 8.41 17.23
C ASN A 48 -21.18 7.29 18.27
N GLN A 49 -20.09 6.50 18.19
CA GLN A 49 -19.83 5.34 19.05
C GLN A 49 -20.89 4.23 18.92
N GLY A 50 -21.57 4.15 17.78
CA GLY A 50 -22.51 3.08 17.45
C GLY A 50 -21.83 1.83 16.92
N PHE A 51 -22.59 0.74 16.82
CA PHE A 51 -22.10 -0.51 16.24
C PHE A 51 -22.20 -0.51 14.71
N VAL A 52 -21.21 -1.09 14.04
CA VAL A 52 -21.18 -1.26 12.58
C VAL A 52 -20.92 -2.71 12.22
N LEU A 53 -21.43 -3.15 11.06
CA LEU A 53 -21.19 -4.49 10.54
C LEU A 53 -20.55 -4.43 9.15
N PRO A 54 -19.22 -4.22 9.07
CA PRO A 54 -18.49 -4.25 7.81
C PRO A 54 -18.17 -5.67 7.37
N MET A 55 -17.93 -5.83 6.07
CA MET A 55 -17.42 -7.05 5.44
C MET A 55 -16.25 -6.70 4.51
N ALA A 56 -15.17 -7.46 4.58
CA ALA A 56 -14.07 -7.37 3.64
C ALA A 56 -14.51 -7.84 2.25
N LEU A 57 -14.03 -7.14 1.21
CA LEU A 57 -14.30 -7.46 -0.18
C LEU A 57 -13.12 -8.23 -0.79
N PRO A 58 -13.36 -9.05 -1.85
CA PRO A 58 -12.28 -9.69 -2.59
C PRO A 58 -11.41 -8.70 -3.39
N MET A 59 -11.85 -7.45 -3.54
CA MET A 59 -11.06 -6.37 -4.13
C MET A 59 -10.02 -5.89 -3.11
N VAL A 60 -8.74 -6.12 -3.40
CA VAL A 60 -7.63 -5.79 -2.50
C VAL A 60 -6.68 -4.75 -3.10
N THR A 61 -5.95 -4.06 -2.24
CA THR A 61 -4.72 -3.33 -2.61
C THR A 61 -3.52 -4.19 -2.24
N VAL A 62 -2.59 -4.37 -3.17
CA VAL A 62 -1.33 -5.09 -2.96
C VAL A 62 -0.17 -4.10 -2.99
N VAL A 63 0.78 -4.26 -2.07
CA VAL A 63 2.05 -3.53 -2.06
C VAL A 63 3.19 -4.54 -2.01
N VAL A 64 4.16 -4.37 -2.90
CA VAL A 64 5.43 -5.10 -2.85
C VAL A 64 6.56 -4.10 -2.69
N GLY A 65 7.63 -4.49 -1.99
CA GLY A 65 8.73 -3.58 -1.76
C GLY A 65 9.96 -4.23 -1.15
N SER A 66 11.03 -3.46 -1.10
CA SER A 66 12.29 -3.79 -0.43
C SER A 66 12.74 -2.61 0.41
N ARG A 67 13.47 -2.88 1.48
CA ARG A 67 14.03 -1.82 2.33
C ARG A 67 15.13 -1.08 1.56
N THR A 68 15.10 0.25 1.59
CA THR A 68 16.20 1.10 1.10
C THR A 68 17.20 1.39 2.23
N SER A 69 18.47 1.61 1.89
CA SER A 69 19.52 2.00 2.85
C SER A 69 19.55 3.50 3.15
N GLY A 70 18.86 4.30 2.35
CA GLY A 70 18.82 5.77 2.47
C GLY A 70 17.69 6.27 3.38
N GLN A 71 17.60 7.60 3.47
CA GLN A 71 16.51 8.31 4.15
C GLN A 71 15.41 8.75 3.19
N SER A 72 15.27 8.07 2.05
CA SER A 72 14.26 8.35 1.04
C SER A 72 13.49 7.09 0.66
N ALA A 73 12.24 7.30 0.26
CA ALA A 73 11.34 6.30 -0.25
C ALA A 73 10.92 6.66 -1.67
N SER A 74 10.76 5.63 -2.49
CA SER A 74 10.21 5.73 -3.83
C SER A 74 9.02 4.80 -3.95
N ILE A 75 7.89 5.34 -4.42
CA ILE A 75 6.65 4.57 -4.59
C ILE A 75 6.15 4.72 -6.02
N ILE A 76 5.66 3.61 -6.57
CA ILE A 76 5.09 3.52 -7.91
C ILE A 76 3.75 2.79 -7.82
N THR A 77 2.75 3.31 -8.51
CA THR A 77 1.45 2.65 -8.65
C THR A 77 1.29 2.03 -10.04
N ALA A 78 0.86 0.77 -10.07
CA ALA A 78 0.44 0.06 -11.28
C ALA A 78 -1.05 0.28 -11.60
N ALA A 79 -1.79 0.94 -10.69
CA ALA A 79 -3.21 1.19 -10.88
C ALA A 79 -3.46 2.02 -12.15
N LYS A 80 -4.52 1.67 -12.87
CA LYS A 80 -5.01 2.43 -14.02
C LYS A 80 -5.86 3.60 -13.51
N ASP A 81 -5.99 4.63 -14.34
CA ASP A 81 -6.89 5.77 -14.08
C ASP A 81 -6.61 6.55 -12.78
N VAL A 82 -5.34 6.59 -12.37
CA VAL A 82 -4.84 7.41 -11.25
C VAL A 82 -4.21 8.71 -11.75
N GLU A 83 -4.23 9.74 -10.91
CA GLU A 83 -3.56 11.03 -11.19
C GLU A 83 -2.05 10.84 -11.41
N GLU A 84 -1.53 11.41 -12.49
CA GLU A 84 -0.09 11.47 -12.74
C GLU A 84 0.60 12.49 -11.81
N PRO A 85 1.87 12.26 -11.41
CA PRO A 85 2.73 11.16 -11.81
C PRO A 85 2.43 9.83 -11.09
N ARG A 86 2.62 8.69 -11.77
CA ARG A 86 2.54 7.36 -11.14
C ARG A 86 3.71 7.01 -10.23
N ARG A 87 4.82 7.75 -10.33
CA ARG A 87 6.00 7.61 -9.46
C ARG A 87 6.12 8.84 -8.57
N VAL A 88 6.37 8.61 -7.29
CA VAL A 88 6.65 9.67 -6.32
C VAL A 88 7.85 9.26 -5.47
N ASP A 89 8.84 10.14 -5.42
CA ASP A 89 10.00 10.03 -4.54
C ASP A 89 9.85 11.07 -3.41
N PHE A 90 10.18 10.71 -2.16
CA PHE A 90 10.14 11.62 -1.02
C PHE A 90 11.11 11.18 0.09
N ASP A 91 11.58 12.15 0.88
CA ASP A 91 12.40 11.89 2.05
C ASP A 91 11.55 11.43 3.23
N LEU A 92 12.08 10.51 4.03
CA LEU A 92 11.41 10.02 5.23
C LEU A 92 11.28 11.16 6.25
N PRO A 93 10.12 11.27 6.92
CA PRO A 93 9.86 12.36 7.84
C PRO A 93 10.75 12.28 9.08
N ASN A 94 11.09 13.45 9.61
CA ASN A 94 11.71 13.61 10.92
C ASN A 94 11.14 14.85 11.62
N ASP A 95 11.53 15.08 12.87
CA ASP A 95 11.01 16.16 13.72
C ASP A 95 11.11 17.56 13.08
N LYS A 96 12.08 17.77 12.18
CA LYS A 96 12.32 19.06 11.51
C LYS A 96 11.69 19.15 10.12
N ALA A 97 11.33 18.02 9.52
CA ALA A 97 10.83 17.93 8.16
C ALA A 97 9.66 16.93 8.08
N PRO A 98 8.44 17.34 8.47
CA PRO A 98 7.26 16.51 8.30
C PRO A 98 6.84 16.42 6.83
N LEU A 99 6.24 15.30 6.47
CA LEU A 99 5.57 15.14 5.18
C LEU A 99 4.29 15.98 5.13
N SER A 100 4.13 16.71 4.03
CA SER A 100 2.91 17.48 3.75
C SER A 100 2.08 16.81 2.65
N PRO A 101 0.74 16.91 2.69
CA PRO A 101 -0.11 16.53 1.57
C PRO A 101 0.24 17.31 0.31
N GLY A 102 0.10 16.69 -0.85
CA GLY A 102 0.34 17.34 -2.13
C GLY A 102 -0.26 16.56 -3.30
N LYS A 103 0.29 16.78 -4.49
CA LYS A 103 -0.02 15.97 -5.67
C LYS A 103 1.08 14.93 -5.92
N PRO A 104 0.74 13.77 -6.49
CA PRO A 104 -0.60 13.29 -6.79
C PRO A 104 -1.35 12.85 -5.51
N SER A 105 -2.68 13.00 -5.52
CA SER A 105 -3.53 12.76 -4.35
C SER A 105 -3.42 11.35 -3.77
N TRP A 106 -3.24 10.32 -4.62
CA TRP A 106 -3.09 8.93 -4.20
C TRP A 106 -1.86 8.70 -3.30
N ALA A 107 -0.78 9.46 -3.50
CA ALA A 107 0.45 9.29 -2.71
C ALA A 107 0.29 9.81 -1.27
N ASN A 108 -0.72 10.66 -1.02
CA ASN A 108 -0.98 11.20 0.32
C ASN A 108 -1.40 10.12 1.31
N TYR A 109 -2.07 9.04 0.87
CA TYR A 109 -2.39 7.91 1.74
C TYR A 109 -1.12 7.25 2.28
N VAL A 110 -0.13 7.02 1.41
CA VAL A 110 1.16 6.43 1.80
C VAL A 110 1.94 7.39 2.69
N LYS A 111 2.08 8.65 2.27
CA LYS A 111 2.79 9.69 3.04
C LYS A 111 2.19 9.89 4.44
N GLY A 112 0.86 9.89 4.55
CA GLY A 112 0.16 10.03 5.82
C GLY A 112 0.44 8.89 6.79
N VAL A 113 0.46 7.64 6.30
CA VAL A 113 0.83 6.47 7.11
C VAL A 113 2.28 6.56 7.54
N VAL A 114 3.20 6.86 6.63
CA VAL A 114 4.64 7.00 6.94
C VAL A 114 4.89 8.09 7.98
N GLN A 115 4.21 9.24 7.87
CA GLN A 115 4.31 10.35 8.84
C GLN A 115 3.88 9.99 10.26
N HIS A 116 2.88 9.13 10.40
CA HIS A 116 2.26 8.82 11.70
C HIS A 116 2.60 7.41 12.20
N TYR A 117 3.46 6.67 11.49
CA TYR A 117 3.86 5.33 11.90
C TYR A 117 4.69 5.40 13.18
N ARG A 118 4.19 4.77 14.25
CA ARG A 118 4.83 4.74 15.58
C ARG A 118 5.51 3.42 15.90
N GLY A 119 5.61 2.52 14.92
CA GLY A 119 6.25 1.22 15.12
C GLY A 119 7.77 1.36 15.21
N GLU A 120 8.39 0.45 15.94
CA GLU A 120 9.84 0.30 15.93
C GLU A 120 10.28 -0.28 14.57
N TRP A 121 11.32 0.29 13.98
CA TRP A 121 11.94 -0.23 12.77
C TRP A 121 12.64 -1.56 13.05
N LYS A 122 11.89 -2.67 12.99
CA LYS A 122 12.45 -4.01 13.10
C LYS A 122 12.97 -4.46 11.73
N THR A 123 14.15 -5.09 11.72
CA THR A 123 14.72 -5.70 10.51
C THR A 123 13.73 -6.73 9.98
N ILE A 124 13.30 -6.58 8.72
CA ILE A 124 12.39 -7.53 8.07
C ILE A 124 13.15 -8.86 7.93
N PRO A 125 12.72 -9.96 8.56
CA PRO A 125 13.33 -11.26 8.32
C PRO A 125 13.09 -11.65 6.86
N HIS A 126 14.12 -12.19 6.19
CA HIS A 126 13.98 -12.73 4.84
C HIS A 126 12.82 -13.73 4.81
N VAL A 127 11.75 -13.41 4.08
CA VAL A 127 10.61 -14.32 3.91
C VAL A 127 10.93 -15.25 2.75
N SER A 128 11.45 -16.44 3.09
CA SER A 128 11.45 -17.57 2.16
C SER A 128 10.00 -17.96 1.85
N HIS A 129 9.68 -18.05 0.55
CA HIS A 129 8.40 -18.47 -0.01
C HIS A 129 7.58 -19.38 0.91
N HIS A 130 6.60 -18.81 1.60
CA HIS A 130 5.52 -19.61 2.17
C HIS A 130 4.21 -19.02 1.69
N GLU A 131 3.61 -19.73 0.73
CA GLU A 131 2.22 -19.56 0.35
C GLU A 131 1.37 -19.83 1.59
N SER A 132 0.78 -18.79 2.15
CA SER A 132 -0.39 -18.88 3.03
C SER A 132 -1.09 -17.53 2.96
N CYS A 133 -1.99 -17.45 2.00
CA CYS A 133 -3.12 -16.54 1.98
C CYS A 133 -4.38 -17.41 2.04
#